data_AF-A0A7M2WUS8-F1
#
_entry.id   AF-A0A7M2WUS8-F1
#
_cell.length_a   1.000
_cell.length_b   1.000
_cell.length_c   1.000
_cell.angle_alpha   90.00
_cell.angle_beta   90.00
_cell.angle_gamma   90.00
#
_symmetry.space_group_name_H-M   'P 1'
#
loop_
_entity.id
_entity.type
_entity.pdbx_description
1 polymer ?
#
loop_
_entity_poly.entity_id
_entity_poly.type
_entity_poly.pdbx_seq_one_letter_code
_entity_poly.pdbx_strand_id
1 'polypeptide(L)'
;MRRPRRSTQPDHLHPATLAALLIVPLLATSVTAEDFVNPKANIPPRSTPQRQNGGEGFPPLPLPATPVRRSEKKREPAPPALVGNITFPEAYLRASKATWETTTIDIDNWVQFTNGQLGQNYRFVGTDFARFSYDPAELPILYFTGWKPLPAFDDGTIGRLRQYLLDGGTWVVHSNCGRPEFNQSFRREIARIFPDRQLAPIGADHAIFSSFHKIEQMRIYAGKNPVKTVPTSAGVLETVNIGTRAAVIFSPVDMSCGWDASRNPIEGGTLFDINDSLQVGANIVTYCLAEYQYGRFFSHAKVFHQENLATRDQLVLGQVVHNGDWDATPHGLPNLLKFIDQSTTLKVQFKRMPVDLEKADIFAFPVLYMSGQRAVTFSEASRKRLKEYLDRGGTLIVDCVVGSSEFDTAFRREIKAIYGEKPLKPLPANHALYSFVQDTTKVRLSPQAAQLLGGEIAAPAIEAIEIDGRLPVIYSKLSLSAGWEQLPRAYNVGYADADALKLGVNVFMYAVSH
;
A
#
# COMPACT_ATOMS: atom_id res chain seq x y z
N MET A 1 -0.65 72.29 -54.98
CA MET A 1 0.04 72.99 -53.88
C MET A 1 -0.43 72.42 -52.54
N ARG A 2 0.51 71.99 -51.71
CA ARG A 2 0.51 71.83 -50.23
C ARG A 2 -0.83 71.47 -49.53
N ARG A 3 -0.84 70.34 -48.79
CA ARG A 3 -0.62 70.29 -47.32
C ARG A 3 -0.61 68.83 -46.77
N PRO A 4 -0.07 68.59 -45.56
CA PRO A 4 0.74 67.38 -45.25
C PRO A 4 0.28 66.54 -44.02
N ARG A 5 0.93 65.37 -43.85
CA ARG A 5 1.35 64.60 -42.61
C ARG A 5 0.42 64.63 -41.38
N ARG A 6 0.06 63.54 -40.68
CA ARG A 6 0.68 62.31 -40.09
C ARG A 6 -0.56 61.48 -39.60
N SER A 7 -0.60 60.18 -39.30
CA SER A 7 0.31 59.23 -38.65
C SER A 7 -0.26 57.81 -38.88
N THR A 8 0.58 56.83 -39.15
CA THR A 8 0.21 55.41 -39.25
C THR A 8 0.39 54.71 -37.90
N GLN A 9 -0.71 54.16 -37.36
CA GLN A 9 -0.74 53.08 -36.37
C GLN A 9 -1.91 52.17 -36.76
N PRO A 10 -1.71 50.85 -36.92
CA PRO A 10 -2.80 49.89 -36.91
C PRO A 10 -2.76 49.02 -35.64
N ASP A 11 -3.89 49.01 -34.96
CA ASP A 11 -4.59 47.88 -34.34
C ASP A 11 -3.79 46.74 -33.71
N HIS A 12 -3.79 46.74 -32.37
CA HIS A 12 -3.56 45.55 -31.55
C HIS A 12 -4.83 44.70 -31.47
N LEU A 13 -4.89 43.62 -32.25
CA LEU A 13 -5.71 42.45 -31.99
C LEU A 13 -4.82 41.38 -31.36
N HIS A 14 -5.06 41.07 -30.09
CA HIS A 14 -4.43 39.99 -29.34
C HIS A 14 -4.85 38.62 -29.93
N PRO A 15 -3.93 37.77 -30.42
CA PRO A 15 -4.26 36.38 -30.72
C PRO A 15 -4.07 35.51 -29.48
N ALA A 16 -5.02 34.61 -29.29
CA ALA A 16 -5.05 33.57 -28.28
C ALA A 16 -3.77 32.71 -28.30
N THR A 17 -3.17 32.54 -27.13
CA THR A 17 -2.03 31.65 -26.91
C THR A 17 -2.50 30.20 -26.94
N LEU A 18 -2.50 29.60 -28.13
CA LEU A 18 -2.55 28.14 -28.28
C LEU A 18 -1.20 27.59 -27.81
N ALA A 19 -1.12 27.09 -26.58
CA ALA A 19 0.02 26.32 -26.12
C ALA A 19 -0.02 24.94 -26.81
N ALA A 20 0.65 24.82 -27.95
CA ALA A 20 0.91 23.55 -28.59
C ALA A 20 1.77 22.69 -27.66
N LEU A 21 1.22 21.59 -27.16
CA LEU A 21 1.99 20.50 -26.57
C LEU A 21 2.95 19.98 -27.65
N LEU A 22 4.24 20.30 -27.51
CA LEU A 22 5.32 19.64 -28.21
C LEU A 22 5.37 18.19 -27.70
N ILE A 23 4.75 17.28 -28.45
CA ILE A 23 5.01 15.84 -28.36
C ILE A 23 6.45 15.66 -28.88
N VAL A 24 7.41 15.60 -27.98
CA VAL A 24 8.77 15.15 -28.30
C VAL A 24 8.67 13.64 -28.53
N PRO A 25 9.01 13.13 -29.73
CA PRO A 25 9.04 11.70 -29.96
C PRO A 25 10.13 11.10 -29.09
N LEU A 26 9.76 10.12 -28.25
CA LEU A 26 10.68 9.32 -27.47
C LEU A 26 11.56 8.53 -28.46
N LEU A 27 12.69 9.10 -28.86
CA LEU A 27 13.76 8.38 -29.52
C LEU A 27 14.25 7.34 -28.53
N ALA A 28 13.87 6.08 -28.75
CA ALA A 28 14.41 4.93 -28.05
C ALA A 28 15.89 4.79 -28.43
N THR A 29 16.75 5.55 -27.75
CA THR A 29 18.18 5.26 -27.73
C THR A 29 18.35 3.97 -26.95
N SER A 30 18.68 2.88 -27.65
CA SER A 30 19.20 1.67 -27.03
C SER A 30 20.51 2.02 -26.33
N VAL A 31 20.42 2.34 -25.04
CA VAL A 31 21.60 2.42 -24.17
C VAL A 31 22.10 1.00 -24.02
N THR A 32 23.24 0.71 -24.65
CA THR A 32 23.96 -0.54 -24.43
C THR A 32 24.37 -0.59 -22.97
N ALA A 33 23.83 -1.56 -22.22
CA ALA A 33 24.21 -1.81 -20.85
C ALA A 33 25.72 -2.09 -20.79
N GLU A 34 26.49 -1.20 -20.15
CA GLU A 34 27.87 -1.54 -19.79
C GLU A 34 27.85 -2.75 -18.85
N ASP A 35 28.72 -3.73 -19.11
CA ASP A 35 28.88 -4.91 -18.27
C ASP A 35 29.47 -4.51 -16.91
N PHE A 36 28.57 -4.20 -15.97
CA PHE A 36 28.93 -3.88 -14.60
C PHE A 36 29.08 -5.15 -13.75
N VAL A 37 30.28 -5.38 -13.23
CA VAL A 37 30.59 -6.47 -12.29
C VAL A 37 30.47 -5.94 -10.85
N ASN A 38 29.61 -6.56 -10.04
CA ASN A 38 29.42 -6.14 -8.65
C ASN A 38 30.58 -6.67 -7.78
N PRO A 39 31.42 -5.82 -7.17
CA PRO A 39 32.51 -6.26 -6.31
C PRO A 39 32.04 -6.98 -5.03
N LYS A 40 30.79 -6.81 -4.60
CA LYS A 40 30.20 -7.48 -3.43
C LYS A 40 29.61 -8.86 -3.73
N ALA A 41 29.40 -9.20 -5.00
CA ALA A 41 28.89 -10.50 -5.44
C ALA A 41 29.73 -11.69 -4.96
N ASN A 42 31.03 -11.47 -4.77
CA ASN A 42 32.02 -12.53 -4.55
C ASN A 42 32.37 -12.75 -3.07
N ILE A 43 31.68 -12.09 -2.13
CA ILE A 43 31.94 -12.28 -0.70
C ILE A 43 31.11 -13.48 -0.21
N PRO A 44 31.75 -14.59 0.24
CA PRO A 44 31.03 -15.76 0.68
C PRO A 44 30.22 -15.47 1.97
N PRO A 45 29.05 -16.12 2.15
CA PRO A 45 28.27 -15.97 3.38
C PRO A 45 29.08 -16.45 4.58
N ARG A 46 28.80 -15.88 5.77
CA ARG A 46 29.41 -16.34 7.03
C ARG A 46 29.16 -17.84 7.19
N SER A 47 30.22 -18.60 7.50
CA SER A 47 30.10 -20.03 7.75
C SER A 47 29.14 -20.28 8.91
N THR A 48 28.20 -21.22 8.74
CA THR A 48 27.40 -21.70 9.87
C THR A 48 28.32 -22.16 11.01
N PRO A 49 27.99 -21.88 12.29
CA PRO A 49 28.79 -22.33 13.42
C PRO A 49 29.14 -23.82 13.29
N GLN A 50 30.44 -24.14 13.29
CA GLN A 50 30.89 -25.53 13.18
C GLN A 50 30.37 -26.32 14.38
N ARG A 51 29.61 -27.38 14.08
CA ARG A 51 29.16 -28.36 15.06
C ARG A 51 30.26 -29.41 15.20
N GLN A 52 30.93 -29.47 16.34
CA GLN A 52 31.83 -30.58 16.64
C GLN A 52 30.99 -31.80 16.98
N ASN A 53 31.01 -32.82 16.12
CA ASN A 53 30.62 -34.16 16.54
C ASN A 53 31.76 -34.71 17.38
N GLY A 54 31.50 -35.05 18.65
CA GLY A 54 32.47 -35.78 19.46
C GLY A 54 32.78 -37.10 18.78
N GLY A 55 34.04 -37.33 18.41
CA GLY A 55 34.47 -38.61 17.84
C GLY A 55 34.28 -39.74 18.85
N GLU A 56 33.77 -40.87 18.38
CA GLU A 56 33.66 -42.10 19.16
C GLU A 56 35.06 -42.64 19.46
N GLY A 57 35.62 -42.30 20.62
CA GLY A 57 36.78 -43.02 21.14
C GLY A 57 36.32 -44.36 21.67
N PHE A 58 36.66 -45.45 20.98
CA PHE A 58 36.44 -46.81 21.46
C PHE A 58 37.28 -47.02 22.73
N PRO A 59 36.68 -47.26 23.91
CA PRO A 59 37.47 -47.53 25.10
C PRO A 59 38.18 -48.88 24.93
N PRO A 60 39.51 -48.98 25.14
CA PRO A 60 40.17 -50.28 25.16
C PRO A 60 39.63 -51.11 26.34
N LEU A 61 39.11 -52.29 26.04
CA LEU A 61 38.60 -53.25 27.02
C LEU A 61 39.77 -53.91 27.80
N PRO A 62 39.59 -54.40 29.05
CA PRO A 62 38.33 -54.54 29.79
C PRO A 62 38.33 -53.81 31.14
N LEU A 63 37.38 -52.91 31.39
CA LEU A 63 37.07 -52.41 32.74
C LEU A 63 35.55 -52.19 32.88
N PRO A 64 35.00 -52.28 34.11
CA PRO A 64 33.56 -52.25 34.35
C PRO A 64 32.97 -50.93 33.85
N ALA A 65 31.93 -51.04 33.03
CA ALA A 65 31.30 -49.90 32.38
C ALA A 65 30.57 -49.01 33.40
N THR A 66 31.25 -48.00 33.94
CA THR A 66 30.59 -46.87 34.59
C THR A 66 29.96 -46.00 33.50
N PRO A 67 28.64 -45.72 33.53
CA PRO A 67 28.01 -44.85 32.54
C PRO A 67 28.62 -43.45 32.62
N VAL A 68 29.42 -43.08 31.62
CA VAL A 68 29.90 -41.69 31.50
C VAL A 68 28.70 -40.81 31.16
N ARG A 69 28.38 -39.85 32.03
CA ARG A 69 27.32 -38.87 31.79
C ARG A 69 27.66 -38.06 30.54
N ARG A 70 27.04 -38.40 29.41
CA ARG A 70 27.18 -37.65 28.16
C ARG A 70 26.54 -36.29 28.33
N SER A 71 27.30 -35.22 28.21
CA SER A 71 26.77 -33.90 27.89
C SER A 71 26.56 -33.82 26.37
N GLU A 72 25.57 -34.53 25.83
CA GLU A 72 25.07 -34.18 24.50
C GLU A 72 24.37 -32.83 24.61
N LYS A 73 24.95 -31.80 24.00
CA LYS A 73 24.32 -30.47 23.94
C LYS A 73 23.06 -30.60 23.07
N LYS A 74 21.90 -30.73 23.73
CA LYS A 74 20.59 -30.91 23.09
C LYS A 74 20.39 -29.79 22.06
N ARG A 75 20.04 -30.15 20.82
CA ARG A 75 19.79 -29.19 19.74
C ARG A 75 18.70 -28.23 20.19
N GLU A 76 19.04 -26.95 20.36
CA GLU A 76 18.01 -25.92 20.41
C GLU A 76 17.30 -25.87 19.05
N PRO A 77 15.95 -25.81 19.02
CA PRO A 77 15.21 -25.69 17.77
C PRO A 77 15.66 -24.42 17.03
N ALA A 78 15.78 -24.53 15.71
CA ALA A 78 16.12 -23.37 14.89
C ALA A 78 15.03 -22.29 15.09
N PRO A 79 15.40 -21.00 15.09
CA PRO A 79 14.43 -19.94 15.20
C PRO A 79 13.41 -20.03 14.04
N PRO A 80 12.16 -19.58 14.24
CA PRO A 80 11.15 -19.58 13.18
C PRO A 80 11.62 -18.80 11.96
N ALA A 81 11.34 -19.34 10.78
CA ALA A 81 11.66 -18.69 9.53
C ALA A 81 10.66 -17.56 9.26
N LEU A 82 11.18 -16.37 8.94
CA LEU A 82 10.36 -15.20 8.64
C LEU A 82 10.50 -14.77 7.18
N VAL A 83 11.71 -14.87 6.65
CA VAL A 83 12.05 -14.36 5.32
C VAL A 83 12.58 -15.48 4.43
N GLY A 84 11.93 -15.72 3.29
CA GLY A 84 12.49 -16.52 2.21
C GLY A 84 13.29 -15.62 1.28
N ASN A 85 14.61 -15.77 1.27
CA ASN A 85 15.51 -15.05 0.38
C ASN A 85 15.63 -15.78 -0.95
N ILE A 86 15.16 -15.16 -2.04
CA ILE A 86 15.25 -15.75 -3.37
C ILE A 86 16.66 -15.58 -3.93
N THR A 87 17.25 -16.73 -4.28
CA THR A 87 18.49 -16.87 -5.04
C THR A 87 18.17 -17.59 -6.34
N PHE A 88 18.80 -17.21 -7.45
CA PHE A 88 18.61 -17.92 -8.70
C PHE A 88 19.61 -19.08 -8.82
N PRO A 89 19.15 -20.33 -8.98
CA PRO A 89 20.03 -21.44 -9.26
C PRO A 89 20.78 -21.22 -10.58
N GLU A 90 22.05 -21.63 -10.67
CA GLU A 90 22.83 -21.52 -11.91
C GLU A 90 22.13 -22.12 -13.13
N ALA A 91 21.34 -23.20 -12.95
CA ALA A 91 20.60 -23.83 -14.03
C ALA A 91 19.54 -22.90 -14.65
N TYR A 92 18.81 -22.13 -13.83
CA TYR A 92 17.81 -21.15 -14.31
C TYR A 92 18.48 -19.99 -15.04
N LEU A 93 19.62 -19.53 -14.53
CA LEU A 93 20.44 -18.49 -15.14
C LEU A 93 20.98 -18.91 -16.51
N ARG A 94 21.49 -20.15 -16.62
CA ARG A 94 21.94 -20.73 -17.89
C ARG A 94 20.79 -20.85 -18.90
N ALA A 95 19.61 -21.30 -18.47
CA ALA A 95 18.43 -21.44 -19.35
C ALA A 95 17.90 -20.08 -19.85
N SER A 96 17.95 -19.06 -19.01
CA SER A 96 17.53 -17.68 -19.35
C SER A 96 18.63 -16.85 -20.02
N LYS A 97 19.84 -17.40 -20.19
CA LYS A 97 21.06 -16.67 -20.60
C LYS A 97 21.36 -15.44 -19.73
N ALA A 98 20.84 -15.41 -18.51
CA ALA A 98 21.08 -14.35 -17.55
C ALA A 98 22.26 -14.70 -16.65
N THR A 99 22.95 -13.69 -16.13
CA THR A 99 23.95 -13.85 -15.05
C THR A 99 23.42 -13.12 -13.83
N TRP A 100 23.31 -13.79 -12.68
CA TRP A 100 22.77 -13.19 -11.45
C TRP A 100 23.63 -13.59 -10.27
N GLU A 101 24.33 -12.61 -9.72
CA GLU A 101 25.11 -12.78 -8.52
C GLU A 101 24.30 -12.19 -7.37
N THR A 102 23.98 -12.97 -6.34
CA THR A 102 23.26 -12.46 -5.16
C THR A 102 24.24 -12.08 -4.06
N THR A 103 24.12 -10.86 -3.54
CA THR A 103 24.74 -10.50 -2.26
C THR A 103 23.88 -11.15 -1.16
N THR A 104 24.43 -12.07 -0.36
CA THR A 104 23.70 -12.78 0.72
C THR A 104 23.96 -12.18 2.11
N ILE A 105 24.88 -11.22 2.20
CA ILE A 105 25.37 -10.66 3.48
C ILE A 105 24.43 -9.59 4.04
N ASP A 106 23.74 -8.86 3.17
CA ASP A 106 22.79 -7.80 3.50
C ASP A 106 21.61 -8.31 4.33
N ILE A 107 21.02 -9.45 3.96
CA ILE A 107 19.88 -10.02 4.68
C ILE A 107 20.23 -10.55 6.07
N ASP A 108 21.47 -11.06 6.27
CA ASP A 108 21.92 -11.53 7.59
C ASP A 108 21.97 -10.37 8.60
N ASN A 109 22.59 -9.26 8.19
CA ASN A 109 22.66 -8.05 9.02
C ASN A 109 21.29 -7.41 9.25
N TRP A 110 20.42 -7.37 8.23
CA TRP A 110 19.05 -6.86 8.37
C TRP A 110 18.28 -7.66 9.42
N VAL A 111 18.25 -9.00 9.31
CA VAL A 111 17.54 -9.86 10.26
C VAL A 111 18.14 -9.76 11.67
N GLN A 112 19.47 -9.73 11.80
CA GLN A 112 20.13 -9.57 13.11
C GLN A 112 19.79 -8.22 13.76
N PHE A 113 19.86 -7.12 13.00
CA PHE A 113 19.50 -5.80 13.49
C PHE A 113 18.05 -5.75 13.96
N THR A 114 17.12 -6.23 13.14
CA THR A 114 15.69 -6.24 13.47
C THR A 114 15.40 -7.12 14.68
N ASN A 115 15.99 -8.31 14.78
CA ASN A 115 15.86 -9.17 15.96
C ASN A 115 16.34 -8.46 17.23
N GLY A 116 17.49 -7.78 17.17
CA GLY A 116 18.04 -7.00 18.28
C GLY A 116 17.13 -5.85 18.71
N GLN A 117 16.52 -5.14 17.76
CA GLN A 117 15.58 -4.04 18.04
C GLN A 117 14.26 -4.55 18.64
N LEU A 118 13.72 -5.64 18.12
CA LEU A 118 12.40 -6.17 18.53
C LEU A 118 12.46 -7.13 19.72
N GLY A 119 13.66 -7.51 20.17
CA GLY A 119 13.83 -8.57 21.17
C GLY A 119 13.31 -9.93 20.69
N GLN A 120 13.39 -10.18 19.38
CA GLN A 120 12.89 -11.39 18.72
C GLN A 120 14.05 -12.25 18.20
N ASN A 121 13.73 -13.48 17.79
CA ASN A 121 14.71 -14.39 17.20
C ASN A 121 14.10 -15.07 15.96
N TYR A 122 14.13 -14.38 14.83
CA TYR A 122 13.75 -14.91 13.52
C TYR A 122 14.98 -15.25 12.68
N ARG A 123 14.80 -16.12 11.68
CA ARG A 123 15.82 -16.40 10.66
C ARG A 123 15.29 -16.18 9.25
N PHE A 124 16.21 -16.06 8.30
CA PHE A 124 15.91 -16.18 6.88
C PHE A 124 16.26 -17.56 6.34
N VAL A 125 15.72 -17.91 5.17
CA VAL A 125 16.00 -19.16 4.45
C VAL A 125 16.34 -18.83 3.01
N GLY A 126 17.52 -19.24 2.55
CA GLY A 126 17.85 -19.18 1.12
C GLY A 126 17.02 -20.20 0.34
N THR A 127 16.35 -19.75 -0.71
CA THR A 127 15.51 -20.58 -1.59
C THR A 127 15.46 -20.01 -3.00
N ASP A 128 14.64 -20.59 -3.87
CA ASP A 128 14.38 -20.14 -5.25
C ASP A 128 12.88 -20.15 -5.54
N PHE A 129 12.43 -19.60 -6.66
CA PHE A 129 10.99 -19.56 -7.00
C PHE A 129 10.35 -20.94 -7.23
N ALA A 130 11.13 -22.01 -7.39
CA ALA A 130 10.60 -23.37 -7.49
C ALA A 130 10.44 -24.04 -6.11
N ARG A 131 11.30 -23.70 -5.15
CA ARG A 131 11.37 -24.29 -3.81
C ARG A 131 10.80 -23.40 -2.70
N PHE A 132 10.48 -22.14 -3.00
CA PHE A 132 9.88 -21.22 -2.04
C PHE A 132 8.54 -21.77 -1.52
N SER A 133 8.32 -21.71 -0.21
CA SER A 133 7.01 -22.03 0.36
C SER A 133 6.08 -20.84 0.13
N TYR A 134 5.10 -21.04 -0.75
CA TYR A 134 4.07 -20.05 -1.06
C TYR A 134 2.93 -20.04 -0.02
N ASP A 135 3.15 -20.60 1.18
CA ASP A 135 2.27 -20.44 2.33
C ASP A 135 2.77 -19.28 3.22
N PRO A 136 2.04 -18.15 3.32
CA PRO A 136 2.40 -17.04 4.20
C PRO A 136 2.51 -17.42 5.67
N ALA A 137 1.88 -18.51 6.12
CA ALA A 137 2.00 -19.00 7.49
C ALA A 137 3.35 -19.66 7.78
N GLU A 138 4.01 -20.18 6.74
CA GLU A 138 5.36 -20.74 6.84
C GLU A 138 6.44 -19.69 6.55
N LEU A 139 6.25 -18.88 5.50
CA LEU A 139 7.18 -17.83 5.07
C LEU A 139 6.40 -16.56 4.69
N PRO A 140 6.15 -15.65 5.67
CA PRO A 140 5.33 -14.46 5.43
C PRO A 140 5.99 -13.40 4.56
N ILE A 141 7.33 -13.41 4.45
CA ILE A 141 8.09 -12.45 3.65
C ILE A 141 8.88 -13.18 2.57
N LEU A 142 8.61 -12.87 1.31
CA LEU A 142 9.49 -13.16 0.19
C LEU A 142 10.41 -11.96 0.00
N TYR A 143 11.72 -12.19 0.06
CA TYR A 143 12.73 -11.16 -0.16
C TYR A 143 13.51 -11.42 -1.43
N PHE A 144 13.77 -10.36 -2.17
CA PHE A 144 14.52 -10.43 -3.43
C PHE A 144 15.27 -9.13 -3.72
N THR A 145 16.46 -9.25 -4.30
CA THR A 145 17.23 -8.08 -4.77
C THR A 145 18.08 -8.41 -6.00
N GLY A 146 18.41 -7.38 -6.78
CA GLY A 146 19.44 -7.45 -7.82
C GLY A 146 19.70 -6.12 -8.51
N TRP A 147 20.69 -6.13 -9.42
CA TRP A 147 21.11 -4.96 -10.21
C TRP A 147 20.98 -5.17 -11.72
N LYS A 148 20.67 -6.39 -12.18
CA LYS A 148 20.49 -6.74 -13.60
C LYS A 148 19.00 -6.79 -13.95
N PRO A 149 18.62 -6.68 -15.24
CA PRO A 149 17.24 -6.88 -15.64
C PRO A 149 16.69 -8.21 -15.11
N LEU A 150 15.58 -8.16 -14.39
CA LEU A 150 14.85 -9.32 -13.91
C LEU A 150 14.42 -10.17 -15.12
N PRO A 151 14.80 -11.46 -15.18
CA PRO A 151 14.30 -12.36 -16.20
C PRO A 151 12.78 -12.46 -16.12
N ALA A 152 12.14 -12.60 -17.29
CA ALA A 152 10.69 -12.75 -17.35
C ALA A 152 10.26 -14.03 -16.62
N PHE A 153 9.27 -13.94 -15.75
CA PHE A 153 8.72 -15.11 -15.08
C PHE A 153 7.82 -15.91 -16.03
N ASP A 154 7.82 -17.22 -15.87
CA ASP A 154 6.82 -18.09 -16.50
C ASP A 154 5.45 -17.88 -15.84
N ASP A 155 4.39 -18.22 -16.56
CA ASP A 155 3.00 -18.00 -16.11
C ASP A 155 2.66 -18.79 -14.84
N GLY A 156 3.30 -19.95 -14.63
CA GLY A 156 3.12 -20.74 -13.41
C GLY A 156 3.70 -20.03 -12.18
N THR A 157 4.89 -19.45 -12.30
CA THR A 157 5.51 -18.63 -11.25
C THR A 157 4.70 -17.36 -10.98
N ILE A 158 4.17 -16.71 -12.01
CA ILE A 158 3.27 -15.55 -11.87
C ILE A 158 2.01 -15.92 -11.08
N GLY A 159 1.37 -17.05 -11.42
CA GLY A 159 0.18 -17.53 -10.73
C GLY A 159 0.43 -17.79 -9.24
N ARG A 160 1.55 -18.47 -8.90
CA ARG A 160 1.93 -18.73 -7.51
C ARG A 160 2.25 -17.47 -6.73
N LEU A 161 3.00 -16.53 -7.31
CA LEU A 161 3.31 -15.24 -6.68
C LEU A 161 2.04 -14.42 -6.44
N ARG A 162 1.15 -14.35 -7.43
CA ARG A 162 -0.13 -13.65 -7.30
C ARG A 162 -0.95 -14.23 -6.15
N GLN A 163 -1.08 -15.55 -6.08
CA GLN A 163 -1.86 -16.22 -5.04
C GLN A 163 -1.25 -16.02 -3.66
N TYR A 164 0.07 -16.21 -3.51
CA TYR A 164 0.79 -15.96 -2.25
C TYR A 164 0.56 -14.56 -1.70
N LEU A 165 0.60 -13.54 -2.58
CA LEU A 165 0.35 -12.15 -2.19
C LEU A 165 -1.11 -11.93 -1.79
N LEU A 166 -2.07 -12.55 -2.48
CA LEU A 166 -3.49 -12.50 -2.11
C LEU A 166 -3.77 -13.18 -0.76
N ASP A 167 -3.04 -14.26 -0.46
CA ASP A 167 -3.19 -15.05 0.78
C ASP A 167 -2.54 -14.40 2.01
N GLY A 168 -1.89 -13.25 1.84
CA GLY A 168 -1.32 -12.45 2.92
C GLY A 168 0.20 -12.39 2.95
N GLY A 169 0.88 -13.07 2.02
CA GLY A 169 2.34 -12.97 1.83
C GLY A 169 2.76 -11.56 1.43
N THR A 170 3.98 -11.17 1.78
CA THR A 170 4.55 -9.85 1.42
C THR A 170 5.81 -10.03 0.61
N TRP A 171 5.91 -9.33 -0.51
CA TRP A 171 7.14 -9.31 -1.31
C TRP A 171 7.91 -8.01 -1.07
N VAL A 172 9.09 -8.14 -0.46
CA VAL A 172 10.01 -7.04 -0.21
C VAL A 172 11.13 -7.09 -1.25
N VAL A 173 11.23 -6.03 -2.05
CA VAL A 173 12.20 -5.91 -3.14
C VAL A 173 12.93 -4.59 -3.07
N HIS A 174 14.21 -4.60 -3.38
CA HIS A 174 14.93 -3.36 -3.62
C HIS A 174 15.92 -3.51 -4.76
N SER A 175 16.33 -2.37 -5.31
CA SER A 175 17.23 -2.29 -6.45
C SER A 175 18.65 -2.07 -6.00
N ASN A 176 19.53 -3.06 -6.21
CA ASN A 176 20.94 -2.90 -5.92
C ASN A 176 21.52 -1.78 -6.79
N CYS A 177 22.23 -0.84 -6.16
CA CYS A 177 22.72 0.40 -6.76
C CYS A 177 21.65 1.32 -7.40
N GLY A 178 20.35 1.06 -7.21
CA GLY A 178 19.26 1.80 -7.83
C GLY A 178 19.25 1.72 -9.36
N ARG A 179 19.61 0.56 -9.94
CA ARG A 179 19.73 0.39 -11.39
C ARG A 179 18.38 0.56 -12.11
N PRO A 180 18.26 1.48 -13.09
CA PRO A 180 17.02 1.71 -13.83
C PRO A 180 16.51 0.46 -14.55
N GLU A 181 17.40 -0.39 -15.04
CA GLU A 181 17.06 -1.59 -15.81
C GLU A 181 16.37 -2.65 -14.93
N PHE A 182 16.87 -2.85 -13.70
CA PHE A 182 16.19 -3.67 -12.71
C PHE A 182 14.83 -3.08 -12.38
N ASN A 183 14.75 -1.77 -12.10
CA ASN A 183 13.50 -1.09 -11.75
C ASN A 183 12.43 -1.24 -12.85
N GLN A 184 12.80 -1.08 -14.12
CA GLN A 184 11.88 -1.22 -15.25
C GLN A 184 11.43 -2.68 -15.43
N SER A 185 12.36 -3.63 -15.34
CA SER A 185 12.04 -5.05 -15.46
C SER A 185 11.14 -5.56 -14.32
N PHE A 186 11.36 -5.09 -13.08
CA PHE A 186 10.50 -5.42 -11.95
C PHE A 186 9.09 -4.86 -12.12
N ARG A 187 8.95 -3.59 -12.53
CA ARG A 187 7.64 -2.97 -12.83
C ARG A 187 6.88 -3.73 -13.92
N ARG A 188 7.58 -4.21 -14.95
CA ARG A 188 6.99 -5.08 -15.99
C ARG A 188 6.42 -6.37 -15.40
N GLU A 189 7.16 -7.08 -14.55
CA GLU A 189 6.65 -8.31 -13.92
C GLU A 189 5.48 -8.03 -12.96
N ILE A 190 5.52 -6.93 -12.21
CA ILE A 190 4.39 -6.52 -11.36
C ILE A 190 3.13 -6.25 -12.18
N ALA A 191 3.24 -5.58 -13.34
CA ALA A 191 2.11 -5.36 -14.23
C ALA A 191 1.54 -6.68 -14.80
N ARG A 192 2.36 -7.72 -14.95
CA ARG A 192 1.90 -9.07 -15.33
C ARG A 192 1.22 -9.80 -14.17
N ILE A 193 1.73 -9.66 -12.95
CA ILE A 193 1.16 -10.27 -11.75
C ILE A 193 -0.17 -9.60 -11.36
N PHE A 194 -0.26 -8.27 -11.44
CA PHE A 194 -1.45 -7.48 -11.15
C PHE A 194 -1.73 -6.45 -12.25
N PRO A 195 -2.46 -6.82 -13.33
CA PRO A 195 -2.80 -5.90 -14.40
C PRO A 195 -3.71 -4.75 -13.93
N ASP A 196 -4.51 -4.99 -12.89
CA ASP A 196 -5.52 -4.04 -12.39
C ASP A 196 -5.04 -3.25 -11.17
N ARG A 197 -3.78 -3.40 -10.75
CA ARG A 197 -3.21 -2.69 -9.58
C ARG A 197 -1.90 -2.04 -9.96
N GLN A 198 -1.68 -0.84 -9.44
CA GLN A 198 -0.47 -0.09 -9.73
C GLN A 198 0.58 -0.29 -8.63
N LEU A 199 1.84 -0.49 -9.04
CA LEU A 199 2.98 -0.23 -8.17
C LEU A 199 3.20 1.29 -8.15
N ALA A 200 2.88 1.93 -7.02
CA ALA A 200 2.84 3.38 -6.92
C ALA A 200 3.53 3.87 -5.65
N PRO A 201 4.11 5.08 -5.67
CA PRO A 201 4.78 5.66 -4.51
C PRO A 201 3.85 5.73 -3.30
N ILE A 202 4.43 5.66 -2.10
CA ILE A 202 3.69 5.85 -0.84
C ILE A 202 4.02 7.19 -0.18
N GLY A 203 3.02 7.76 0.48
CA GLY A 203 3.13 9.01 1.24
C GLY A 203 3.81 8.86 2.60
N ALA A 204 4.07 10.00 3.26
CA ALA A 204 4.78 10.07 4.54
C ALA A 204 4.01 9.47 5.73
N ASP A 205 2.69 9.37 5.61
CA ASP A 205 1.78 8.81 6.61
C ASP A 205 1.65 7.28 6.54
N HIS A 206 2.20 6.64 5.50
CA HIS A 206 2.17 5.20 5.37
C HIS A 206 2.93 4.53 6.54
N ALA A 207 2.35 3.51 7.14
CA ALA A 207 2.86 2.87 8.36
C ALA A 207 4.28 2.28 8.22
N ILE A 208 4.75 1.99 7.01
CA ILE A 208 6.16 1.59 6.75
C ILE A 208 7.16 2.65 7.25
N PHE A 209 6.75 3.92 7.36
CA PHE A 209 7.61 4.98 7.89
C PHE A 209 7.44 5.26 9.39
N SER A 210 6.57 4.52 10.09
CA SER A 210 6.24 4.81 11.49
C SER A 210 5.91 3.59 12.36
N SER A 211 5.97 2.37 11.81
CA SER A 211 5.58 1.14 12.50
C SER A 211 6.46 0.79 13.71
N PHE A 212 7.72 1.22 13.72
CA PHE A 212 8.64 1.06 14.86
C PHE A 212 9.51 2.30 15.07
N HIS A 213 10.25 2.72 14.04
CA HIS A 213 10.93 4.01 13.98
C HIS A 213 10.08 5.03 13.22
N LYS A 214 10.05 6.27 13.70
CA LYS A 214 9.45 7.39 12.96
C LYS A 214 10.47 7.96 11.97
N ILE A 215 10.17 7.88 10.68
CA ILE A 215 11.05 8.28 9.59
C ILE A 215 10.35 9.34 8.74
N GLU A 216 10.82 10.57 8.80
CA GLU A 216 10.22 11.70 8.07
C GLU A 216 10.98 12.04 6.78
N GLN A 217 12.24 11.66 6.72
CA GLN A 217 13.15 11.92 5.61
C GLN A 217 14.15 10.79 5.45
N MET A 218 14.61 10.59 4.23
CA MET A 218 15.65 9.64 3.88
C MET A 218 16.79 10.34 3.15
N ARG A 219 18.02 10.03 3.54
CA ARG A 219 19.24 10.54 2.90
C ARG A 219 19.66 9.60 1.79
N ILE A 220 19.93 10.15 0.61
CA ILE A 220 20.36 9.44 -0.59
C ILE A 220 21.78 9.86 -0.95
N TYR A 221 22.62 8.88 -1.24
CA TYR A 221 23.99 9.03 -1.70
C TYR A 221 24.11 8.53 -3.15
N ALA A 222 25.03 9.14 -3.91
CA ALA A 222 25.54 8.59 -5.17
C ALA A 222 27.01 8.26 -4.97
N GLY A 223 27.34 6.97 -5.00
CA GLY A 223 28.64 6.54 -4.51
C GLY A 223 28.84 6.96 -3.05
N LYS A 224 30.01 7.55 -2.73
CA LYS A 224 30.37 8.01 -1.37
C LYS A 224 29.85 9.40 -1.01
N ASN A 225 29.28 10.12 -1.97
CA ASN A 225 28.92 11.53 -1.79
C ASN A 225 27.44 11.65 -1.43
N PRO A 226 27.09 12.42 -0.38
CA PRO A 226 25.69 12.73 -0.09
C PRO A 226 25.14 13.57 -1.24
N VAL A 227 23.99 13.17 -1.77
CA VAL A 227 23.36 13.85 -2.91
C VAL A 227 22.19 14.69 -2.45
N LYS A 228 21.28 14.08 -1.69
CA LYS A 228 20.03 14.74 -1.28
C LYS A 228 19.44 14.09 -0.05
N THR A 229 18.78 14.90 0.76
CA THR A 229 17.82 14.44 1.77
C THR A 229 16.44 14.70 1.22
N VAL A 230 15.61 13.67 1.15
CA VAL A 230 14.25 13.76 0.62
C VAL A 230 13.24 13.41 1.71
N PRO A 231 12.12 14.15 1.82
CA PRO A 231 11.05 13.73 2.72
C PRO A 231 10.44 12.42 2.23
N THR A 232 9.90 11.61 3.14
CA THR A 232 9.23 10.34 2.76
C THR A 232 8.01 10.58 1.86
N SER A 233 7.38 11.75 1.95
CA SER A 233 6.31 12.20 1.05
C SER A 233 6.73 12.36 -0.41
N ALA A 234 8.04 12.35 -0.71
CA ALA A 234 8.55 12.36 -2.08
C ALA A 234 8.42 11.00 -2.79
N GLY A 235 7.80 9.99 -2.17
CA GLY A 235 7.58 8.68 -2.80
C GLY A 235 8.85 7.85 -2.88
N VAL A 236 9.60 7.77 -1.79
CA VAL A 236 10.90 7.06 -1.72
C VAL A 236 10.77 5.54 -1.83
N LEU A 237 9.60 5.00 -1.51
CA LEU A 237 9.21 3.61 -1.68
C LEU A 237 7.93 3.53 -2.50
N GLU A 238 7.72 2.40 -3.17
CA GLU A 238 6.52 2.10 -3.96
C GLU A 238 5.84 0.84 -3.41
N THR A 239 4.51 0.77 -3.48
CA THR A 239 3.76 -0.40 -3.06
C THR A 239 2.68 -0.81 -4.06
N VAL A 240 2.39 -2.11 -4.09
CA VAL A 240 1.10 -2.63 -4.58
C VAL A 240 0.27 -2.98 -3.37
N ASN A 241 -0.91 -2.38 -3.26
CA ASN A 241 -1.82 -2.64 -2.15
C ASN A 241 -2.80 -3.75 -2.52
N ILE A 242 -3.00 -4.70 -1.60
CA ILE A 242 -4.13 -5.63 -1.60
C ILE A 242 -4.97 -5.29 -0.37
N GLY A 243 -6.19 -4.82 -0.62
CA GLY A 243 -6.91 -4.05 0.38
C GLY A 243 -6.12 -2.80 0.78
N THR A 244 -5.82 -2.65 2.07
CA THR A 244 -4.95 -1.56 2.57
C THR A 244 -3.57 -2.04 3.01
N ARG A 245 -3.22 -3.29 2.70
CA ARG A 245 -1.89 -3.84 3.00
C ARG A 245 -0.98 -3.69 1.81
N ALA A 246 0.24 -3.20 2.04
CA ALA A 246 1.32 -3.24 1.07
C ALA A 246 1.75 -4.70 0.84
N ALA A 247 1.18 -5.34 -0.18
CA ALA A 247 1.50 -6.71 -0.56
C ALA A 247 2.85 -6.80 -1.26
N VAL A 248 3.20 -5.76 -2.03
CA VAL A 248 4.54 -5.57 -2.57
C VAL A 248 5.10 -4.29 -1.99
N ILE A 249 6.33 -4.35 -1.48
CA ILE A 249 7.10 -3.20 -0.99
C ILE A 249 8.35 -3.15 -1.85
N PHE A 250 8.48 -2.10 -2.64
CA PHE A 250 9.59 -1.92 -3.57
C PHE A 250 10.36 -0.64 -3.28
N SER A 251 11.67 -0.76 -3.18
CA SER A 251 12.58 0.39 -3.15
C SER A 251 13.34 0.51 -4.47
N PRO A 252 13.13 1.59 -5.24
CA PRO A 252 13.91 1.85 -6.46
C PRO A 252 15.34 2.30 -6.17
N VAL A 253 15.66 2.62 -4.92
CA VAL A 253 16.98 3.00 -4.41
C VAL A 253 17.54 1.87 -3.54
N ASP A 254 18.85 1.68 -3.56
CA ASP A 254 19.50 0.56 -2.86
C ASP A 254 19.41 0.67 -1.34
N MET A 255 18.91 -0.39 -0.69
CA MET A 255 18.93 -0.56 0.77
C MET A 255 20.02 -1.56 1.24
N SER A 256 20.50 -2.47 0.37
CA SER A 256 21.49 -3.50 0.73
C SER A 256 22.82 -2.92 1.16
N CYS A 257 23.29 -1.86 0.49
CA CYS A 257 24.53 -1.19 0.90
C CYS A 257 24.43 -0.62 2.32
N GLY A 258 23.23 -0.20 2.73
CA GLY A 258 22.95 0.22 4.09
C GLY A 258 22.95 -0.96 5.07
N TRP A 259 22.31 -2.07 4.70
CA TRP A 259 22.23 -3.27 5.55
C TRP A 259 23.56 -4.02 5.70
N ASP A 260 24.43 -3.97 4.70
CA ASP A 260 25.79 -4.52 4.75
C ASP A 260 26.73 -3.72 5.70
N ALA A 261 26.26 -2.59 6.27
CA ALA A 261 26.99 -1.73 7.21
C ALA A 261 28.40 -1.28 6.72
N SER A 262 28.65 -1.38 5.41
CA SER A 262 29.91 -1.01 4.78
C SER A 262 29.68 0.17 3.83
N ARG A 263 30.35 1.30 4.07
CA ARG A 263 30.40 2.44 3.13
C ARG A 263 31.33 2.16 1.95
N ASN A 264 31.14 1.00 1.33
CA ASN A 264 31.74 0.65 0.05
C ASN A 264 30.66 0.71 -1.03
N PRO A 265 30.11 1.90 -1.31
CA PRO A 265 29.15 2.04 -2.37
C PRO A 265 29.85 1.72 -3.68
N ILE A 266 29.12 1.01 -4.52
CA ILE A 266 29.52 0.78 -5.90
C ILE A 266 29.48 2.12 -6.63
N GLU A 267 30.54 2.41 -7.40
CA GLU A 267 30.67 3.66 -8.14
C GLU A 267 29.52 3.81 -9.16
N GLY A 268 28.88 4.99 -9.18
CA GLY A 268 27.74 5.29 -10.06
C GLY A 268 26.35 4.84 -9.56
N GLY A 269 26.25 4.13 -8.42
CA GLY A 269 24.97 3.70 -7.85
C GLY A 269 24.33 4.71 -6.89
N THR A 270 23.00 4.68 -6.77
CA THR A 270 22.26 5.42 -5.73
C THR A 270 21.83 4.51 -4.59
N LEU A 271 22.10 4.93 -3.35
CA LEU A 271 21.76 4.18 -2.13
C LEU A 271 21.21 5.08 -1.03
N PHE A 272 20.44 4.50 -0.13
CA PHE A 272 20.04 5.15 1.11
C PHE A 272 21.16 5.12 2.16
N ASP A 273 21.13 6.08 3.09
CA ASP A 273 22.01 6.06 4.26
C ASP A 273 21.87 4.74 5.05
N ILE A 274 22.96 4.32 5.69
CA ILE A 274 23.02 3.08 6.48
C ILE A 274 21.93 3.07 7.56
N ASN A 275 21.83 4.14 8.34
CA ASN A 275 20.87 4.18 9.45
C ASN A 275 19.43 4.23 8.94
N ASP A 276 19.19 5.02 7.89
CA ASP A 276 17.85 5.15 7.30
C ASP A 276 17.40 3.80 6.71
N SER A 277 18.31 3.07 6.04
CA SER A 277 18.06 1.73 5.50
C SER A 277 17.74 0.72 6.60
N LEU A 278 18.52 0.69 7.68
CA LEU A 278 18.29 -0.23 8.81
C LEU A 278 16.96 0.04 9.52
N GLN A 279 16.63 1.32 9.75
CA GLN A 279 15.37 1.70 10.37
C GLN A 279 14.16 1.35 9.49
N VAL A 280 14.22 1.64 8.18
CA VAL A 280 13.17 1.20 7.24
C VAL A 280 13.05 -0.32 7.22
N GLY A 281 14.18 -1.04 7.22
CA GLY A 281 14.20 -2.50 7.28
C GLY A 281 13.49 -3.06 8.53
N ALA A 282 13.75 -2.48 9.71
CA ALA A 282 13.04 -2.85 10.94
C ALA A 282 11.54 -2.54 10.84
N ASN A 283 11.18 -1.37 10.30
CA ASN A 283 9.78 -1.00 10.10
C ASN A 283 9.04 -1.95 9.14
N ILE A 284 9.67 -2.38 8.04
CA ILE A 284 9.09 -3.32 7.08
C ILE A 284 8.73 -4.63 7.78
N VAL A 285 9.64 -5.18 8.61
CA VAL A 285 9.36 -6.40 9.36
C VAL A 285 8.22 -6.19 10.36
N THR A 286 8.27 -5.12 11.14
CA THR A 286 7.20 -4.79 12.11
C THR A 286 5.85 -4.64 11.41
N TYR A 287 5.83 -3.96 10.26
CA TYR A 287 4.63 -3.79 9.44
C TYR A 287 4.09 -5.14 8.94
N CYS A 288 4.95 -6.00 8.39
CA CYS A 288 4.55 -7.33 7.90
C CYS A 288 3.97 -8.19 9.02
N LEU A 289 4.58 -8.16 10.21
CA LEU A 289 4.09 -8.91 11.38
C LEU A 289 2.73 -8.38 11.87
N ALA A 290 2.55 -7.06 11.87
CA ALA A 290 1.31 -6.43 12.32
C ALA A 290 0.14 -6.66 11.34
N GLU A 291 0.40 -6.64 10.03
CA GLU A 291 -0.61 -6.84 8.97
C GLU A 291 -0.82 -8.31 8.58
N TYR A 292 -0.07 -9.24 9.17
CA TYR A 292 -0.17 -10.67 8.87
C TYR A 292 -1.59 -11.22 9.06
N GLN A 293 -2.23 -10.88 10.19
CA GLN A 293 -3.62 -11.32 10.44
C GLN A 293 -4.57 -10.73 9.42
N TYR A 294 -4.46 -9.44 9.12
CA TYR A 294 -5.28 -8.78 8.10
C TYR A 294 -5.20 -9.52 6.77
N GLY A 295 -3.99 -9.79 6.26
CA GLY A 295 -3.78 -10.48 5.00
C GLY A 295 -4.47 -11.86 4.96
N ARG A 296 -4.34 -12.64 6.03
CA ARG A 296 -4.97 -13.96 6.13
C ARG A 296 -6.50 -13.87 6.10
N PHE A 297 -7.10 -13.00 6.90
CA PHE A 297 -8.56 -12.89 6.91
C PHE A 297 -9.11 -12.26 5.64
N PHE A 298 -8.41 -11.30 5.05
CA PHE A 298 -8.80 -10.65 3.79
C PHE A 298 -8.93 -11.67 2.65
N SER A 299 -8.03 -12.65 2.57
CA SER A 299 -8.08 -13.72 1.55
C SER A 299 -9.32 -14.63 1.67
N HIS A 300 -9.85 -14.80 2.88
CA HIS A 300 -10.99 -15.69 3.17
C HIS A 300 -12.33 -14.96 3.20
N ALA A 301 -12.34 -13.64 3.32
CA ALA A 301 -13.56 -12.85 3.34
C ALA A 301 -14.22 -12.89 1.96
N LYS A 302 -15.38 -13.55 1.87
CA LYS A 302 -16.17 -13.57 0.64
C LYS A 302 -16.95 -12.27 0.52
N VAL A 303 -16.85 -11.60 -0.62
CA VAL A 303 -17.74 -10.48 -0.96
C VAL A 303 -19.15 -11.05 -1.15
N PHE A 304 -19.99 -10.94 -0.12
CA PHE A 304 -21.39 -11.37 -0.20
C PHE A 304 -22.11 -10.58 -1.28
N HIS A 305 -22.53 -11.28 -2.34
CA HIS A 305 -23.54 -10.79 -3.26
C HIS A 305 -24.83 -11.50 -2.89
N GLN A 306 -25.87 -10.76 -2.50
CA GLN A 306 -27.20 -11.35 -2.43
C GLN A 306 -27.58 -11.78 -3.86
N GLU A 307 -27.64 -13.09 -4.11
CA GLU A 307 -28.08 -13.63 -5.38
C GLU A 307 -29.53 -13.22 -5.67
N ASN A 308 -29.77 -12.79 -6.91
CA ASN A 308 -31.01 -12.58 -7.67
C ASN A 308 -32.34 -13.11 -7.10
N LEU A 309 -32.74 -12.73 -5.90
CA LEU A 309 -34.12 -12.85 -5.46
C LEU A 309 -34.84 -11.57 -5.86
N ALA A 310 -35.85 -11.64 -6.72
CA ALA A 310 -36.63 -10.47 -7.07
C ALA A 310 -37.42 -9.98 -5.84
N THR A 311 -36.93 -8.96 -5.15
CA THR A 311 -37.74 -8.17 -4.20
C THR A 311 -38.29 -6.94 -4.92
N ARG A 312 -39.49 -6.50 -4.53
CA ARG A 312 -40.17 -5.35 -5.16
C ARG A 312 -39.40 -4.03 -5.02
N ASP A 313 -38.55 -3.89 -3.99
CA ASP A 313 -37.79 -2.67 -3.70
C ASP A 313 -36.28 -2.98 -3.53
N GLN A 314 -35.46 -2.58 -4.50
CA GLN A 314 -33.98 -2.67 -4.47
C GLN A 314 -33.39 -1.27 -4.34
N LEU A 315 -32.58 -1.01 -3.31
CA LEU A 315 -31.76 0.19 -3.21
C LEU A 315 -30.38 -0.15 -3.75
N VAL A 316 -30.12 0.34 -4.96
CA VAL A 316 -28.82 0.17 -5.59
C VAL A 316 -27.95 1.36 -5.20
N LEU A 317 -26.78 1.08 -4.66
CA LEU A 317 -25.76 2.08 -4.33
C LEU A 317 -24.71 2.09 -5.44
N GLY A 318 -24.48 3.27 -6.03
CA GLY A 318 -23.42 3.46 -7.01
C GLY A 318 -22.10 3.73 -6.29
N GLN A 319 -21.10 2.86 -6.42
CA GLN A 319 -19.75 3.16 -5.96
C GLN A 319 -18.92 3.75 -7.09
N VAL A 320 -18.42 4.96 -6.87
CA VAL A 320 -17.62 5.71 -7.85
C VAL A 320 -16.30 5.00 -8.13
N VAL A 321 -16.06 4.68 -9.40
CA VAL A 321 -14.77 4.14 -9.88
C VAL A 321 -13.83 5.31 -10.18
N HIS A 322 -12.62 5.26 -9.64
CA HIS A 322 -11.59 6.27 -9.85
C HIS A 322 -10.18 5.68 -9.72
N ASN A 323 -9.15 6.47 -10.06
CA ASN A 323 -7.74 6.05 -10.11
C ASN A 323 -7.03 6.00 -8.74
N GLY A 324 -7.75 6.19 -7.64
CA GLY A 324 -7.19 6.41 -6.30
C GLY A 324 -7.42 5.23 -5.35
N ASP A 325 -7.29 4.00 -5.85
CA ASP A 325 -7.68 2.76 -5.15
C ASP A 325 -9.15 2.78 -4.69
N TRP A 326 -10.08 2.88 -5.65
CA TRP A 326 -11.51 3.09 -5.42
C TRP A 326 -12.22 2.01 -4.58
N ASP A 327 -11.61 0.81 -4.47
CA ASP A 327 -12.14 -0.34 -3.74
C ASP A 327 -11.10 -0.99 -2.82
N ALA A 328 -10.50 -0.18 -1.94
CA ALA A 328 -9.51 -0.65 -0.98
C ALA A 328 -10.10 -1.49 0.17
N THR A 329 -11.42 -1.46 0.37
CA THR A 329 -12.14 -2.15 1.46
C THR A 329 -13.36 -2.92 0.92
N PRO A 330 -13.16 -3.89 0.00
CA PRO A 330 -14.23 -4.53 -0.76
C PRO A 330 -15.27 -5.28 0.09
N HIS A 331 -14.90 -5.72 1.30
CA HIS A 331 -15.81 -6.41 2.22
C HIS A 331 -16.64 -5.44 3.08
N GLY A 332 -16.26 -4.16 3.16
CA GLY A 332 -16.81 -3.21 4.11
C GLY A 332 -18.24 -2.84 3.79
N LEU A 333 -18.49 -2.38 2.57
CA LEU A 333 -19.85 -2.00 2.15
C LEU A 333 -20.83 -3.20 2.23
N PRO A 334 -20.53 -4.41 1.73
CA PRO A 334 -21.41 -5.58 1.94
C PRO A 334 -21.74 -5.87 3.41
N ASN A 335 -20.76 -5.77 4.31
CA ASN A 335 -20.99 -5.97 5.75
C ASN A 335 -21.87 -4.87 6.35
N LEU A 336 -21.65 -3.62 5.97
CA LEU A 336 -22.52 -2.51 6.37
C LEU A 336 -23.95 -2.72 5.89
N LEU A 337 -24.14 -3.13 4.64
CA LEU A 337 -25.46 -3.36 4.07
C LEU A 337 -26.21 -4.48 4.79
N LYS A 338 -25.50 -5.57 5.11
CA LYS A 338 -26.05 -6.64 5.97
C LYS A 338 -26.44 -6.11 7.34
N PHE A 339 -25.62 -5.23 7.92
CA PHE A 339 -25.91 -4.64 9.23
C PHE A 339 -27.12 -3.68 9.17
N ILE A 340 -27.30 -2.92 8.09
CA ILE A 340 -28.49 -2.08 7.86
C ILE A 340 -29.77 -2.95 7.77
N ASP A 341 -29.74 -4.04 7.00
CA ASP A 341 -30.87 -4.97 6.88
C ASP A 341 -31.25 -5.60 8.25
N GLN A 342 -30.25 -5.87 9.11
CA GLN A 342 -30.48 -6.42 10.45
C GLN A 342 -30.93 -5.38 11.48
N SER A 343 -30.58 -4.10 11.31
CA SER A 343 -30.82 -3.03 12.29
C SER A 343 -31.99 -2.12 11.94
N THR A 344 -32.60 -2.29 10.76
CA THR A 344 -33.72 -1.47 10.29
C THR A 344 -34.87 -2.34 9.77
N THR A 345 -36.06 -1.75 9.65
CA THR A 345 -37.23 -2.42 9.05
C THR A 345 -37.25 -2.34 7.52
N LEU A 346 -36.25 -1.70 6.90
CA LEU A 346 -36.15 -1.58 5.45
C LEU A 346 -35.93 -2.97 4.83
N LYS A 347 -36.97 -3.49 4.17
CA LYS A 347 -36.90 -4.70 3.35
C LYS A 347 -36.37 -4.37 1.98
N VAL A 348 -35.11 -3.95 1.95
CA VAL A 348 -34.47 -3.45 0.76
C VAL A 348 -33.24 -4.31 0.48
N GLN A 349 -33.20 -4.87 -0.72
CA GLN A 349 -31.98 -5.52 -1.19
C GLN A 349 -31.00 -4.43 -1.58
N PHE A 350 -29.82 -4.48 -0.95
CA PHE A 350 -28.75 -3.55 -1.24
C PHE A 350 -27.81 -4.15 -2.28
N LYS A 351 -27.68 -3.46 -3.40
CA LYS A 351 -26.75 -3.86 -4.46
C LYS A 351 -25.70 -2.76 -4.65
N ARG A 352 -24.44 -3.13 -4.51
CA ARG A 352 -23.30 -2.29 -4.87
C ARG A 352 -23.07 -2.39 -6.38
N MET A 353 -23.01 -1.26 -7.07
CA MET A 353 -22.66 -1.20 -8.50
C MET A 353 -21.46 -0.28 -8.73
N PRO A 354 -20.39 -0.74 -9.40
CA PRO A 354 -19.33 0.15 -9.86
C PRO A 354 -19.88 1.16 -10.87
N VAL A 355 -19.57 2.45 -10.67
CA VAL A 355 -20.11 3.57 -11.44
C VAL A 355 -18.96 4.44 -11.95
N ASP A 356 -18.81 4.48 -13.26
CA ASP A 356 -17.97 5.45 -13.96
C ASP A 356 -18.76 6.77 -14.10
N LEU A 357 -18.24 7.87 -13.53
CA LEU A 357 -18.93 9.16 -13.49
C LEU A 357 -19.24 9.75 -14.86
N GLU A 358 -18.62 9.29 -15.94
CA GLU A 358 -18.85 9.79 -17.30
C GLU A 358 -19.76 8.89 -18.12
N LYS A 359 -19.71 7.57 -17.89
CA LYS A 359 -20.40 6.58 -18.72
C LYS A 359 -21.69 6.05 -18.12
N ALA A 360 -21.76 5.94 -16.79
CA ALA A 360 -22.91 5.36 -16.12
C ALA A 360 -24.04 6.38 -15.99
N ASP A 361 -25.27 5.90 -15.83
CA ASP A 361 -26.42 6.73 -15.46
C ASP A 361 -26.41 7.01 -13.95
N ILE A 362 -25.56 7.95 -13.52
CA ILE A 362 -25.37 8.28 -12.11
C ILE A 362 -26.63 8.84 -11.45
N PHE A 363 -27.60 9.33 -12.22
CA PHE A 363 -28.85 9.91 -11.73
C PHE A 363 -29.87 8.84 -11.31
N ALA A 364 -29.65 7.58 -11.68
CA ALA A 364 -30.47 6.46 -11.25
C ALA A 364 -30.20 6.02 -9.79
N PHE A 365 -29.12 6.53 -9.18
CA PHE A 365 -28.74 6.21 -7.80
C PHE A 365 -29.11 7.37 -6.89
N PRO A 366 -29.85 7.16 -5.79
CA PRO A 366 -30.11 8.24 -4.83
C PRO A 366 -28.86 8.64 -4.04
N VAL A 367 -27.93 7.69 -3.88
CA VAL A 367 -26.68 7.87 -3.15
C VAL A 367 -25.54 7.27 -3.96
N LEU A 368 -24.47 8.06 -4.10
CA LEU A 368 -23.17 7.59 -4.55
C LEU A 368 -22.25 7.42 -3.35
N TYR A 369 -21.47 6.35 -3.37
CA TYR A 369 -20.42 6.08 -2.39
C TYR A 369 -19.06 6.17 -3.07
N MET A 370 -18.08 6.77 -2.40
CA MET A 370 -16.71 6.86 -2.86
C MET A 370 -15.76 6.57 -1.72
N SER A 371 -14.71 5.81 -1.98
CA SER A 371 -13.67 5.48 -1.00
C SER A 371 -12.32 5.47 -1.68
N GLY A 372 -11.27 5.90 -1.01
CA GLY A 372 -9.94 5.77 -1.55
C GLY A 372 -8.83 5.93 -0.53
N GLN A 373 -7.65 5.44 -0.89
CA GLN A 373 -6.41 5.57 -0.11
C GLN A 373 -5.26 6.21 -0.90
N ARG A 374 -5.45 6.47 -2.20
CA ARG A 374 -4.46 7.16 -3.07
C ARG A 374 -5.06 8.42 -3.69
N ALA A 375 -4.21 9.29 -4.24
CA ALA A 375 -4.66 10.52 -4.87
C ALA A 375 -5.67 10.24 -5.99
N VAL A 376 -6.87 10.83 -5.86
CA VAL A 376 -7.89 10.82 -6.90
C VAL A 376 -7.73 12.05 -7.81
N THR A 377 -8.06 11.92 -9.09
CA THR A 377 -8.24 13.06 -10.00
C THR A 377 -9.46 12.81 -10.87
N PHE A 378 -10.32 13.83 -11.03
CA PHE A 378 -11.45 13.78 -11.94
C PHE A 378 -11.18 14.57 -13.22
N SER A 379 -11.74 14.11 -14.33
CA SER A 379 -11.81 14.92 -15.55
C SER A 379 -12.79 16.09 -15.35
N GLU A 380 -12.74 17.07 -16.25
CA GLU A 380 -13.73 18.16 -16.26
C GLU A 380 -15.16 17.65 -16.47
N ALA A 381 -15.35 16.63 -17.32
CA ALA A 381 -16.64 16.01 -17.57
C ALA A 381 -17.18 15.30 -16.32
N SER A 382 -16.33 14.53 -15.64
CA SER A 382 -16.65 13.88 -14.36
C SER A 382 -17.06 14.92 -13.30
N ARG A 383 -16.30 16.01 -13.15
CA ARG A 383 -16.63 17.10 -12.20
C ARG A 383 -17.98 17.74 -12.52
N LYS A 384 -18.24 18.05 -13.80
CA LYS A 384 -19.51 18.67 -14.22
C LYS A 384 -20.70 17.75 -13.97
N ARG A 385 -20.60 16.47 -14.34
CA ARG A 385 -21.68 15.49 -14.11
C ARG A 385 -21.93 15.25 -12.63
N LEU A 386 -20.86 15.11 -11.83
CA LEU A 386 -20.99 14.97 -10.38
C LEU A 386 -21.64 16.20 -9.76
N LYS A 387 -21.26 17.41 -10.20
CA LYS A 387 -21.92 18.64 -9.76
C LYS A 387 -23.42 18.62 -10.06
N GLU A 388 -23.79 18.29 -11.30
CA GLU A 388 -25.19 18.23 -11.73
C GLU A 388 -25.99 17.20 -10.94
N TYR A 389 -25.41 16.03 -10.67
CA TYR A 389 -26.00 14.99 -9.83
C TYR A 389 -26.31 15.52 -8.43
N LEU A 390 -25.34 16.18 -7.80
CA LEU A 390 -25.49 16.71 -6.45
C LEU A 390 -26.46 17.89 -6.37
N ASP A 391 -26.43 18.80 -7.35
CA ASP A 391 -27.36 19.94 -7.42
C ASP A 391 -28.81 19.48 -7.62
N ARG A 392 -29.03 18.30 -8.22
CA ARG A 392 -30.36 17.67 -8.41
C ARG A 392 -30.86 16.89 -7.20
N GLY A 393 -30.13 16.92 -6.08
CA GLY A 393 -30.53 16.26 -4.83
C GLY A 393 -29.90 14.89 -4.60
N GLY A 394 -28.97 14.45 -5.46
CA GLY A 394 -28.15 13.29 -5.16
C GLY A 394 -27.19 13.58 -4.01
N THR A 395 -26.85 12.55 -3.24
CA THR A 395 -25.85 12.64 -2.16
C THR A 395 -24.61 11.82 -2.51
N LEU A 396 -23.42 12.35 -2.21
CA LEU A 396 -22.14 11.65 -2.29
C LEU A 396 -21.59 11.43 -0.87
N ILE A 397 -21.46 10.17 -0.47
CA ILE A 397 -20.80 9.75 0.77
C ILE A 397 -19.36 9.37 0.43
N VAL A 398 -18.39 9.96 1.13
CA VAL A 398 -16.96 9.77 0.86
C VAL A 398 -16.22 9.29 2.10
N ASP A 399 -15.48 8.20 1.96
CA ASP A 399 -14.66 7.60 3.00
C ASP A 399 -13.16 7.72 2.68
N CYS A 400 -12.39 8.33 3.57
CA CYS A 400 -10.94 8.34 3.50
C CYS A 400 -10.39 7.05 4.12
N VAL A 401 -10.06 6.07 3.28
CA VAL A 401 -9.62 4.75 3.73
C VAL A 401 -8.30 4.89 4.49
N VAL A 402 -8.25 4.26 5.67
CA VAL A 402 -7.14 4.31 6.65
C VAL A 402 -6.62 5.72 6.96
N GLY A 403 -7.45 6.76 6.78
CA GLY A 403 -7.08 8.15 7.05
C GLY A 403 -5.98 8.71 6.15
N SER A 404 -5.83 8.18 4.93
CA SER A 404 -4.82 8.61 3.95
C SER A 404 -4.83 10.12 3.68
N SER A 405 -3.74 10.79 4.03
CA SER A 405 -3.53 12.22 3.74
C SER A 405 -3.44 12.51 2.25
N GLU A 406 -2.97 11.55 1.45
CA GLU A 406 -2.90 11.64 0.00
C GLU A 406 -4.31 11.74 -0.61
N PHE A 407 -5.23 10.88 -0.15
CA PHE A 407 -6.62 10.91 -0.57
C PHE A 407 -7.35 12.14 -0.01
N ASP A 408 -7.19 12.48 1.27
CA ASP A 408 -7.80 13.66 1.91
C ASP A 408 -7.45 14.95 1.13
N THR A 409 -6.17 15.14 0.82
CA THR A 409 -5.69 16.31 0.05
C THR A 409 -6.28 16.33 -1.35
N ALA A 410 -6.28 15.19 -2.05
CA ALA A 410 -6.79 15.09 -3.41
C ALA A 410 -8.30 15.31 -3.49
N PHE A 411 -9.08 14.69 -2.59
CA PHE A 411 -10.53 14.84 -2.57
C PHE A 411 -10.96 16.27 -2.26
N ARG A 412 -10.30 16.93 -1.29
CA ARG A 412 -10.56 18.36 -1.00
C ARG A 412 -10.30 19.25 -2.21
N ARG A 413 -9.24 18.97 -2.97
CA ARG A 413 -8.97 19.67 -4.24
C ARG A 413 -10.09 19.45 -5.26
N GLU A 414 -10.52 18.20 -5.45
CA GLU A 414 -11.59 17.88 -6.41
C GLU A 414 -12.93 18.51 -6.01
N ILE A 415 -13.32 18.45 -4.74
CA ILE A 415 -14.60 19.01 -4.32
C ILE A 415 -14.59 20.55 -4.32
N LYS A 416 -13.43 21.17 -4.05
CA LYS A 416 -13.24 22.62 -4.25
C LYS A 416 -13.41 23.00 -5.73
N ALA A 417 -12.91 22.17 -6.66
CA ALA A 417 -13.11 22.42 -8.09
C ALA A 417 -14.58 22.28 -8.53
N ILE A 418 -15.38 21.48 -7.82
CA ILE A 418 -16.81 21.27 -8.10
C ILE A 418 -17.70 22.37 -7.51
N TYR A 419 -17.46 22.74 -6.24
CA TYR A 419 -18.32 23.65 -5.49
C TYR A 419 -17.73 25.03 -5.21
N GLY A 420 -16.51 25.29 -5.68
CA GLY A 420 -15.81 26.55 -5.47
C GLY A 420 -15.55 26.81 -4.00
N GLU A 421 -16.06 27.94 -3.50
CA GLU A 421 -15.83 28.41 -2.14
C GLU A 421 -16.84 27.87 -1.11
N LYS A 422 -17.78 26.98 -1.49
CA LYS A 422 -18.65 26.34 -0.49
C LYS A 422 -17.81 25.39 0.37
N PRO A 423 -17.70 25.64 1.68
CA PRO A 423 -16.74 24.92 2.51
C PRO A 423 -17.23 23.52 2.84
N LEU A 424 -16.35 22.53 2.66
CA LEU A 424 -16.44 21.25 3.36
C LEU A 424 -16.06 21.51 4.83
N LYS A 425 -17.04 21.47 5.73
CA LYS A 425 -16.88 21.85 7.15
C LYS A 425 -17.32 20.71 8.08
N PRO A 426 -16.76 20.60 9.29
CA PRO A 426 -17.25 19.66 10.30
C PRO A 426 -18.74 19.86 10.59
N LEU A 427 -19.49 18.77 10.73
CA LEU A 427 -20.87 18.82 11.20
C LEU A 427 -20.91 19.14 12.71
N PRO A 428 -21.90 19.92 13.17
CA PRO A 428 -22.09 20.19 14.60
C PRO A 428 -22.23 18.90 15.42
N ALA A 429 -21.70 18.88 16.65
CA ALA A 429 -21.74 17.70 17.52
C ALA A 429 -23.17 17.20 17.84
N ASN A 430 -24.17 18.09 17.76
CA ASN A 430 -25.59 17.79 17.98
C ASN A 430 -26.37 17.58 16.67
N HIS A 431 -25.70 17.42 15.53
CA HIS A 431 -26.36 17.21 14.25
C HIS A 431 -27.20 15.92 14.26
N ALA A 432 -28.41 15.98 13.71
CA ALA A 432 -29.39 14.87 13.74
C ALA A 432 -28.87 13.58 13.08
N LEU A 433 -27.93 13.69 12.13
CA LEU A 433 -27.23 12.55 11.54
C LEU A 433 -26.65 11.61 12.60
N TYR A 434 -26.07 12.12 13.70
CA TYR A 434 -25.40 11.29 14.70
C TYR A 434 -26.34 10.48 15.60
N SER A 435 -27.64 10.77 15.59
CA SER A 435 -28.65 10.07 16.40
C SER A 435 -29.83 9.59 15.55
N PHE A 436 -29.66 9.46 14.23
CA PHE A 436 -30.76 9.22 13.30
C PHE A 436 -31.42 7.84 13.50
N VAL A 437 -30.63 6.76 13.48
CA VAL A 437 -31.10 5.38 13.74
C VAL A 437 -30.48 4.81 15.01
N GLN A 438 -29.19 5.06 15.20
CA GLN A 438 -28.40 4.62 16.35
C GLN A 438 -27.83 5.84 17.08
N ASP A 439 -27.61 5.76 18.39
CA ASP A 439 -26.85 6.81 19.09
C ASP A 439 -25.35 6.66 18.79
N THR A 440 -24.83 7.59 17.99
CA THR A 440 -23.41 7.72 17.63
C THR A 440 -22.87 9.10 17.95
N THR A 441 -23.53 9.82 18.87
CA THR A 441 -23.04 11.13 19.37
C THR A 441 -21.66 11.01 20.01
N LYS A 442 -21.32 9.81 20.52
CA LYS A 442 -19.97 9.39 20.90
C LYS A 442 -19.60 8.12 20.17
N VAL A 443 -18.35 8.05 19.71
CA VAL A 443 -17.79 6.89 18.98
C VAL A 443 -16.39 6.60 19.48
N ARG A 444 -16.03 5.32 19.55
CA ARG A 444 -14.65 4.92 19.82
C ARG A 444 -13.84 4.96 18.52
N LEU A 445 -12.56 5.28 18.68
CA LEU A 445 -11.58 5.24 17.61
C LEU A 445 -10.89 3.88 17.55
N SER A 446 -10.35 3.53 16.39
CA SER A 446 -9.39 2.42 16.29
C SER A 446 -8.16 2.72 17.15
N PRO A 447 -7.38 1.70 17.58
CA PRO A 447 -6.20 1.92 18.41
C PRO A 447 -5.20 2.93 17.80
N GLN A 448 -4.92 2.82 16.51
CA GLN A 448 -4.01 3.72 15.81
C GLN A 448 -4.56 5.16 15.72
N ALA A 449 -5.86 5.33 15.44
CA ALA A 449 -6.47 6.66 15.43
C ALA A 449 -6.48 7.30 16.82
N ALA A 450 -6.82 6.53 17.86
CA ALA A 450 -6.78 7.01 19.24
C ALA A 450 -5.36 7.45 19.64
N GLN A 451 -4.34 6.69 19.26
CA GLN A 451 -2.95 7.07 19.52
C GLN A 451 -2.56 8.38 18.82
N LEU A 452 -2.91 8.54 17.54
CA LEU A 452 -2.55 9.74 16.76
C LEU A 452 -3.33 10.98 17.17
N LEU A 453 -4.59 10.83 17.61
CA LEU A 453 -5.47 11.93 17.99
C LEU A 453 -5.44 12.26 19.48
N GLY A 454 -4.68 11.52 20.30
CA GLY A 454 -4.54 11.78 21.73
C GLY A 454 -5.70 11.26 22.59
N GLY A 455 -6.41 10.22 22.13
CA GLY A 455 -7.47 9.55 22.88
C GLY A 455 -8.84 9.70 22.23
N GLU A 456 -9.84 10.04 23.05
CA GLU A 456 -11.24 10.16 22.61
C GLU A 456 -11.50 11.50 21.89
N ILE A 457 -12.52 11.49 21.02
CA ILE A 457 -13.02 12.69 20.33
C ILE A 457 -14.41 13.06 20.86
N ALA A 458 -14.73 14.36 20.86
CA ALA A 458 -15.98 14.87 21.41
C ALA A 458 -17.22 14.48 20.59
N ALA A 459 -17.05 14.30 19.27
CA ALA A 459 -18.09 13.88 18.32
C ALA A 459 -17.41 13.21 17.12
N PRO A 460 -18.15 12.42 16.31
CA PRO A 460 -17.61 11.88 15.07
C PRO A 460 -17.03 12.98 14.16
N ALA A 461 -15.85 12.74 13.59
CA ALA A 461 -15.19 13.64 12.64
C ALA A 461 -15.80 13.58 11.22
N ILE A 462 -17.11 13.77 11.10
CA ILE A 462 -17.80 13.88 9.81
C ILE A 462 -17.83 15.35 9.38
N GLU A 463 -17.43 15.59 8.13
CA GLU A 463 -17.54 16.87 7.45
C GLU A 463 -18.61 16.80 6.37
N ALA A 464 -19.22 17.94 6.02
CA ALA A 464 -20.19 18.01 4.94
C ALA A 464 -20.15 19.34 4.20
N ILE A 465 -20.61 19.33 2.96
CA ILE A 465 -21.07 20.54 2.27
C ILE A 465 -22.57 20.60 2.49
N GLU A 466 -23.05 21.75 2.97
CA GLU A 466 -24.46 22.00 3.27
C GLU A 466 -25.01 23.06 2.31
N ILE A 467 -26.13 22.75 1.63
CA ILE A 467 -26.81 23.65 0.69
C ILE A 467 -28.31 23.56 0.95
N ASP A 468 -28.92 24.69 1.34
CA ASP A 468 -30.37 24.80 1.58
C ASP A 468 -30.92 23.69 2.50
N GLY A 469 -30.18 23.37 3.56
CA GLY A 469 -30.52 22.34 4.55
C GLY A 469 -30.26 20.88 4.10
N ARG A 470 -29.75 20.65 2.88
CA ARG A 470 -29.35 19.34 2.37
C ARG A 470 -27.85 19.14 2.49
N LEU A 471 -27.41 17.87 2.55
CA LEU A 471 -26.01 17.46 2.63
C LEU A 471 -25.56 16.74 1.34
N PRO A 472 -25.38 17.45 0.21
CA PRO A 472 -24.94 16.83 -1.04
C PRO A 472 -23.61 16.07 -0.92
N VAL A 473 -22.73 16.47 0.01
CA VAL A 473 -21.47 15.77 0.25
C VAL A 473 -21.34 15.49 1.73
N ILE A 474 -21.16 14.23 2.08
CA ILE A 474 -20.80 13.78 3.42
C ILE A 474 -19.43 13.13 3.32
N TYR A 475 -18.46 13.63 4.06
CA TYR A 475 -17.07 13.16 4.02
C TYR A 475 -16.61 12.74 5.40
N SER A 476 -15.99 11.57 5.48
CA SER A 476 -15.33 11.08 6.67
C SER A 476 -13.83 11.04 6.45
N LYS A 477 -13.09 11.89 7.17
CA LYS A 477 -11.61 11.86 7.17
C LYS A 477 -11.07 10.64 7.91
N LEU A 478 -11.77 10.20 8.95
CA LEU A 478 -11.47 8.95 9.65
C LEU A 478 -12.16 7.80 8.93
N SER A 479 -11.45 6.70 8.71
CA SER A 479 -12.01 5.59 7.94
C SER A 479 -13.22 4.96 8.64
N LEU A 480 -14.33 4.94 7.93
CA LEU A 480 -15.52 4.16 8.24
C LEU A 480 -15.38 2.75 7.66
N SER A 481 -14.97 2.64 6.39
CA SER A 481 -15.02 1.37 5.66
C SER A 481 -14.04 0.32 6.17
N ALA A 482 -12.88 0.72 6.69
CA ALA A 482 -11.96 -0.19 7.34
C ALA A 482 -12.61 -0.85 8.57
N GLY A 483 -13.40 -0.09 9.35
CA GLY A 483 -14.18 -0.62 10.45
C GLY A 483 -15.33 -1.51 9.98
N TRP A 484 -16.00 -1.19 8.87
CA TRP A 484 -17.07 -2.03 8.32
C TRP A 484 -16.59 -3.43 7.89
N GLU A 485 -15.32 -3.59 7.51
CA GLU A 485 -14.78 -4.90 7.16
C GLU A 485 -14.75 -5.87 8.36
N GLN A 486 -14.70 -5.37 9.60
CA GLN A 486 -14.58 -6.18 10.83
C GLN A 486 -13.35 -7.12 10.79
N LEU A 487 -12.27 -6.65 10.18
CA LEU A 487 -11.01 -7.37 10.03
C LEU A 487 -9.94 -6.77 10.96
N PRO A 488 -9.09 -7.59 11.59
CA PRO A 488 -8.03 -7.08 12.45
C PRO A 488 -7.05 -6.26 11.61
N ARG A 489 -6.94 -4.95 11.89
CA ARG A 489 -6.07 -4.04 11.15
C ARG A 489 -5.28 -3.17 12.11
N ALA A 490 -3.96 -3.30 12.07
CA ALA A 490 -3.08 -2.60 12.99
C ALA A 490 -3.06 -1.09 12.70
N TYR A 491 -2.96 -0.72 11.42
CA TYR A 491 -2.72 0.67 11.01
C TYR A 491 -3.96 1.40 10.50
N ASN A 492 -5.16 0.97 10.93
CA ASN A 492 -6.38 1.69 10.59
C ASN A 492 -6.42 3.04 11.30
N VAL A 493 -6.35 4.17 10.59
CA VAL A 493 -6.71 5.48 11.14
C VAL A 493 -8.20 5.73 10.86
N GLY A 494 -9.06 5.25 11.77
CA GLY A 494 -10.51 5.28 11.60
C GLY A 494 -11.28 5.10 12.90
N TYR A 495 -12.56 4.79 12.76
CA TYR A 495 -13.42 4.45 13.90
C TYR A 495 -13.23 2.98 14.30
N ALA A 496 -13.54 2.66 15.55
CA ALA A 496 -13.60 1.28 15.99
C ALA A 496 -14.71 0.52 15.28
N ASP A 497 -14.45 -0.73 14.91
CA ASP A 497 -15.30 -1.61 14.10
C ASP A 497 -16.81 -1.52 14.38
N ALA A 498 -17.23 -1.68 15.63
CA ALA A 498 -18.65 -1.65 16.00
C ALA A 498 -19.28 -0.25 15.86
N ASP A 499 -18.53 0.80 16.15
CA ASP A 499 -19.03 2.18 16.10
C ASP A 499 -18.99 2.72 14.67
N ALA A 500 -18.04 2.26 13.85
CA ALA A 500 -18.00 2.50 12.41
C ALA A 500 -19.26 1.98 11.71
N LEU A 501 -19.71 0.76 12.05
CA LEU A 501 -20.95 0.19 11.51
C LEU A 501 -22.18 1.02 11.89
N LYS A 502 -22.34 1.36 13.17
CA LYS A 502 -23.46 2.21 13.64
C LYS A 502 -23.47 3.57 12.97
N LEU A 503 -22.31 4.22 12.88
CA LEU A 503 -22.18 5.52 12.21
C LEU A 503 -22.45 5.41 10.71
N GLY A 504 -22.02 4.33 10.07
CA GLY A 504 -22.35 4.01 8.68
C GLY A 504 -23.85 3.88 8.46
N VAL A 505 -24.58 3.17 9.33
CA VAL A 505 -26.06 3.08 9.27
C VAL A 505 -26.66 4.48 9.29
N ASN A 506 -26.26 5.30 10.27
CA ASN A 506 -26.75 6.67 10.40
C ASN A 506 -26.49 7.52 9.15
N VAL A 507 -25.25 7.50 8.62
CA VAL A 507 -24.86 8.27 7.44
C VAL A 507 -25.68 7.87 6.21
N PHE A 508 -25.78 6.57 5.92
CA PHE A 508 -26.52 6.09 4.75
C PHE A 508 -28.03 6.32 4.90
N MET A 509 -28.60 6.02 6.07
CA MET A 509 -30.02 6.18 6.34
C MET A 509 -30.45 7.64 6.31
N TYR A 510 -29.59 8.55 6.79
CA TYR A 510 -29.82 9.98 6.69
C TYR A 510 -29.81 10.43 5.22
N ALA A 511 -28.81 10.00 4.44
CA ALA A 511 -28.64 10.37 3.04
C ALA A 511 -29.76 9.86 2.10
N VAL A 512 -30.46 8.78 2.44
CA VAL A 512 -31.60 8.27 1.65
C VAL A 512 -32.95 8.85 2.07
N SER A 513 -33.02 9.55 3.21
CA SER A 513 -34.28 10.06 3.79
C SER A 513 -34.45 11.58 3.67
N HIS A 514 -33.37 12.31 3.38
CA HIS A 514 -33.31 13.77 3.24
C HIS A 514 -32.66 14.11 1.91
#